data_AF-A0A167LSY0-F1
#
_entry.id   AF-A0A167LSY0-F1
#
_cell.length_a   1.000
_cell.length_b   1.000
_cell.length_c   1.000
_cell.angle_alpha   90.00
_cell.angle_beta   90.00
_cell.angle_gamma   90.00
#
_symmetry.space_group_name_H-M   'P 1'
#
loop_
_entity.id
_entity.type
_entity.pdbx_description
1 polymer ?
#
loop_
_entity_poly.entity_id
_entity_poly.type
_entity_poly.pdbx_seq_one_letter_code
_entity_poly.pdbx_strand_id
1 'polypeptide(L)'
;MPLANTAEEAKKLVPEVEAQETKLRFSKFDTEVAWKVGNTIREKFLNNPAWKDKGIVIHISTFTGHNIFTAAVGKQNATNPGNWVWIEGKKNVVKRFNHSSFFVGRNLVSAGKVPEDVLPFPEFAAHGGAFPVWIKDAPIAPIGTIIVSGLQQDEDHQIIVDSLEEILPNL
;
A
#
# COMPACT_ATOMS: atom_id res chain seq x y z
N MET A 1 0.42 4.49 12.06
CA MET A 1 1.80 4.74 12.54
C MET A 1 2.19 6.17 12.21
N PRO A 2 3.00 6.87 13.01
CA PRO A 2 3.51 8.19 12.63
C PRO A 2 4.54 8.10 11.50
N LEU A 3 4.61 9.13 10.65
CA LEU A 3 5.68 9.30 9.66
C LEU A 3 7.06 9.35 10.33
N ALA A 4 7.89 8.33 10.10
CA ALA A 4 9.32 8.35 10.45
C ALA A 4 10.10 9.15 9.40
N ASN A 5 10.43 10.40 9.70
CA ASN A 5 11.08 11.32 8.76
C ASN A 5 12.60 11.37 8.94
N THR A 6 13.12 10.95 10.09
CA THR A 6 14.55 10.83 10.35
C THR A 6 15.06 9.40 10.16
N ALA A 7 16.37 9.24 9.93
CA ALA A 7 16.98 7.92 9.82
C ALA A 7 16.81 7.08 11.11
N GLU A 8 16.83 7.70 12.29
CA GLU A 8 16.66 6.99 13.57
C GLU A 8 15.22 6.50 13.76
N GLU A 9 14.22 7.33 13.47
CA GLU A 9 12.82 6.91 13.49
C GLU A 9 12.57 5.79 12.48
N ALA A 10 13.15 5.91 11.29
CA ALA A 10 12.95 4.91 10.24
C ALA A 10 13.57 3.56 10.64
N LYS A 11 14.73 3.53 11.31
CA LYS A 11 15.32 2.30 11.85
C LYS A 11 14.41 1.59 12.85
N LYS A 12 13.65 2.35 13.65
CA LYS A 12 12.67 1.78 14.60
C LYS A 12 11.42 1.27 13.88
N LEU A 13 11.02 1.95 12.81
CA LEU A 13 9.78 1.66 12.07
C LEU A 13 9.89 0.46 11.12
N VAL A 14 11.04 0.28 10.46
CA VAL A 14 11.24 -0.76 9.43
C VAL A 14 10.87 -2.17 9.92
N PRO A 15 11.30 -2.64 11.11
CA PRO A 15 10.91 -3.94 11.63
C PRO A 15 9.40 -4.10 11.86
N GLU A 16 8.71 -3.02 12.24
CA GLU A 16 7.25 -3.05 12.43
C GLU A 16 6.52 -3.24 11.09
N VAL A 17 6.97 -2.55 10.04
CA VAL A 17 6.41 -2.69 8.69
C VAL A 17 6.68 -4.09 8.14
N GLU A 18 7.88 -4.63 8.35
CA GLU A 18 8.22 -6.00 7.93
C GLU A 18 7.37 -7.06 8.64
N ALA A 19 7.10 -6.86 9.94
CA ALA A 19 6.23 -7.74 10.70
C ALA A 19 4.78 -7.71 10.18
N GLN A 20 4.27 -6.55 9.75
CA GLN A 20 2.97 -6.43 9.10
C GLN A 20 2.92 -7.26 7.81
N GLU A 21 3.92 -7.13 6.93
CA GLU A 21 4.00 -7.89 5.68
C GLU A 21 4.12 -9.41 5.90
N THR A 22 4.78 -9.82 6.98
CA THR A 22 4.91 -11.23 7.35
C THR A 22 3.60 -11.80 7.90
N LYS A 23 2.88 -11.03 8.71
CA LYS A 23 1.61 -11.43 9.35
C LYS A 23 0.45 -11.44 8.36
N LEU A 24 0.37 -10.45 7.48
CA LEU A 24 -0.79 -10.17 6.62
C LEU A 24 -0.68 -10.90 5.28
N ARG A 25 -0.81 -12.23 5.32
CA ARG A 25 -0.77 -13.10 4.14
C ARG A 25 -2.08 -13.83 3.95
N PHE A 26 -2.47 -14.01 2.70
CA PHE A 26 -3.74 -14.61 2.30
C PHE A 26 -3.61 -16.14 2.22
N SER A 27 -4.62 -16.89 2.67
CA SER A 27 -4.71 -18.34 2.39
C SER A 27 -5.04 -18.61 0.92
N LYS A 28 -5.84 -17.72 0.32
CA LYS A 28 -6.22 -17.70 -1.10
C LYS A 28 -6.46 -16.26 -1.54
N PHE A 29 -6.38 -16.00 -2.83
CA PHE A 29 -6.71 -14.68 -3.38
C PHE A 29 -7.49 -14.84 -4.68
N ASP A 30 -8.78 -14.59 -4.61
CA ASP A 30 -9.73 -14.63 -5.73
C ASP A 30 -10.43 -13.26 -5.89
N THR A 31 -11.32 -13.15 -6.87
CA THR A 31 -12.04 -11.89 -7.14
C THR A 31 -12.92 -11.45 -5.99
N GLU A 32 -13.50 -12.38 -5.23
CA GLU A 32 -14.31 -12.10 -4.03
C GLU A 32 -13.45 -11.56 -2.89
N VAL A 33 -12.26 -12.13 -2.68
CA VAL A 33 -11.28 -11.60 -1.71
C VAL A 33 -10.90 -10.17 -2.08
N ALA A 34 -10.54 -9.91 -3.33
CA ALA A 34 -10.18 -8.57 -3.78
C ALA A 34 -11.34 -7.57 -3.64
N TRP A 35 -12.57 -7.99 -3.94
CA TRP A 35 -13.78 -7.17 -3.73
C TRP A 35 -13.99 -6.82 -2.26
N LYS A 36 -13.85 -7.79 -1.35
CA LYS A 36 -13.93 -7.56 0.11
C LYS A 36 -12.85 -6.60 0.58
N VAL A 37 -11.59 -6.82 0.20
CA VAL A 37 -10.46 -5.92 0.52
C VAL A 37 -10.78 -4.49 0.09
N GLY A 38 -11.17 -4.30 -1.18
CA GLY A 38 -11.46 -2.99 -1.74
C GLY A 38 -12.60 -2.27 -1.03
N ASN A 39 -13.67 -2.98 -0.68
CA ASN A 39 -14.80 -2.41 0.07
C ASN A 39 -14.43 -2.07 1.51
N THR A 40 -13.69 -2.91 2.22
CA THR A 40 -13.26 -2.61 3.59
C THR A 40 -12.37 -1.37 3.63
N ILE A 41 -11.43 -1.20 2.68
CA ILE A 41 -10.62 0.02 2.56
C ILE A 41 -11.53 1.24 2.32
N ARG A 42 -12.47 1.12 1.39
CA ARG A 42 -13.44 2.18 1.08
C ARG A 42 -14.27 2.59 2.30
N GLU A 43 -14.78 1.62 3.05
CA GLU A 43 -15.61 1.86 4.24
C GLU A 43 -14.79 2.51 5.36
N LYS A 44 -13.58 2.00 5.65
CA LYS A 44 -12.67 2.64 6.61
C LYS A 44 -12.36 4.08 6.22
N PHE A 45 -12.15 4.33 4.93
CA PHE A 45 -11.90 5.69 4.44
C PHE A 45 -13.09 6.61 4.71
N LEU A 46 -14.30 6.20 4.31
CA LEU A 46 -15.52 7.00 4.43
C LEU A 46 -15.95 7.24 5.88
N ASN A 47 -15.67 6.29 6.77
CA ASN A 47 -16.05 6.35 8.18
C ASN A 47 -15.04 7.12 9.05
N ASN A 48 -13.90 7.55 8.50
CA ASN A 48 -12.91 8.31 9.25
C ASN A 48 -13.18 9.83 9.16
N PRO A 49 -13.56 10.51 10.26
CA PRO A 49 -13.86 11.94 10.23
C PRO A 49 -12.68 12.83 9.81
N ALA A 50 -11.44 12.38 10.03
CA ALA A 50 -10.24 13.10 9.64
C ALA A 50 -10.06 13.20 8.11
N TRP A 51 -10.77 12.36 7.35
CA TRP A 51 -10.66 12.28 5.89
C TRP A 51 -11.91 12.78 5.15
N LYS A 52 -12.85 13.42 5.86
CA LYS A 52 -14.15 13.87 5.32
C LYS A 52 -14.06 14.73 4.06
N ASP A 53 -12.96 15.47 3.89
CA ASP A 53 -12.71 16.36 2.75
C ASP A 53 -11.58 15.87 1.83
N LYS A 54 -11.07 14.66 2.06
CA LYS A 54 -10.01 14.02 1.27
C LYS A 54 -10.61 13.10 0.19
N GLY A 55 -9.74 12.46 -0.59
CA GLY A 55 -10.08 11.41 -1.54
C GLY A 55 -8.92 10.45 -1.74
N ILE A 56 -9.25 9.21 -2.10
CA ILE A 56 -8.26 8.16 -2.41
C ILE A 56 -8.63 7.42 -3.68
N VAL A 57 -7.62 6.89 -4.36
CA VAL A 57 -7.78 5.85 -5.37
C VAL A 57 -7.30 4.53 -4.77
N ILE A 58 -8.15 3.51 -4.83
CA ILE A 58 -7.86 2.14 -4.44
C ILE A 58 -7.65 1.34 -5.73
N HIS A 59 -6.56 0.58 -5.81
CA HIS A 59 -6.25 -0.25 -6.96
C HIS A 59 -5.68 -1.60 -6.53
N ILE A 60 -6.28 -2.69 -7.02
CA ILE A 60 -5.85 -4.06 -6.73
C ILE A 60 -5.65 -4.79 -8.05
N SER A 61 -4.44 -5.31 -8.26
CA SER A 61 -4.07 -6.00 -9.49
C SER A 61 -3.01 -7.08 -9.26
N THR A 62 -2.98 -8.07 -10.15
CA THR A 62 -1.90 -9.06 -10.21
C THR A 62 -0.69 -8.50 -10.95
N PHE A 63 0.49 -9.11 -10.77
CA PHE A 63 1.68 -8.70 -11.54
C PHE A 63 1.66 -9.10 -13.01
N THR A 64 0.69 -9.93 -13.42
CA THR A 64 0.39 -10.18 -14.85
C THR A 64 -0.36 -9.02 -15.51
N GLY A 65 -0.77 -8.00 -14.74
CA GLY A 65 -1.50 -6.83 -15.23
C GLY A 65 -3.02 -6.98 -15.21
N HIS A 66 -3.56 -8.01 -14.57
CA HIS A 66 -5.00 -8.17 -14.42
C HIS A 66 -5.52 -7.26 -13.30
N ASN A 67 -6.31 -6.26 -13.67
CA ASN A 67 -6.96 -5.33 -12.74
C ASN A 67 -8.23 -5.97 -12.18
N ILE A 68 -8.27 -6.17 -10.86
CA ILE A 68 -9.36 -6.88 -10.19
C ILE A 68 -10.32 -5.90 -9.51
N PHE A 69 -9.78 -4.87 -8.84
CA PHE A 69 -10.58 -3.83 -8.20
C PHE A 69 -9.97 -2.45 -8.44
N THR A 70 -10.82 -1.46 -8.73
CA THR A 70 -10.40 -0.07 -8.87
C THR A 70 -11.54 0.85 -8.49
N ALA A 71 -11.27 1.81 -7.61
CA ALA A 71 -12.26 2.81 -7.20
C ALA A 71 -11.59 4.14 -6.82
N ALA A 72 -12.15 5.24 -7.29
CA ALA A 72 -11.94 6.56 -6.69
C ALA A 72 -13.01 6.78 -5.61
N VAL A 73 -12.60 7.24 -4.43
CA VAL A 73 -13.44 7.38 -3.24
C VAL A 73 -13.22 8.74 -2.60
N GLY A 74 -14.27 9.35 -2.05
CA GLY A 74 -14.22 10.61 -1.33
C GLY A 74 -14.80 11.78 -2.10
N LYS A 75 -14.31 12.99 -1.86
CA LYS A 75 -14.80 14.20 -2.54
C LYS A 75 -14.44 14.15 -4.03
N GLN A 76 -15.37 14.58 -4.88
CA GLN A 76 -15.26 14.55 -6.35
C GLN A 76 -13.94 15.12 -6.88
N ASN A 77 -13.44 16.21 -6.29
CA ASN A 77 -12.24 16.92 -6.74
C ASN A 77 -10.97 16.56 -5.95
N ALA A 78 -11.06 15.61 -5.01
CA ALA A 78 -9.92 15.21 -4.18
C ALA A 78 -9.08 14.08 -4.81
N THR A 79 -9.54 13.51 -5.92
CA THR A 79 -8.77 12.57 -6.75
C THR A 79 -8.70 13.10 -8.18
N ASN A 80 -7.61 12.81 -8.89
CA ASN A 80 -7.38 13.28 -10.25
C ASN A 80 -6.46 12.30 -11.03
N PRO A 81 -6.26 12.49 -12.34
CA PRO A 81 -5.42 11.60 -13.14
C PRO A 81 -3.98 11.43 -12.61
N GLY A 82 -3.45 12.41 -11.86
CA GLY A 82 -2.12 12.32 -11.23
C GLY A 82 -1.99 11.21 -10.19
N ASN A 83 -3.08 10.75 -9.57
CA ASN A 83 -3.05 9.58 -8.67
C ASN A 83 -2.51 8.32 -9.38
N TRP A 84 -2.76 8.17 -10.68
CA TRP A 84 -2.31 7.01 -11.45
C TRP A 84 -0.80 6.96 -11.62
N VAL A 85 -0.13 8.11 -11.69
CA VAL A 85 1.34 8.18 -11.72
C VAL A 85 1.93 7.59 -10.44
N TRP A 86 1.32 7.91 -9.29
CA TRP A 86 1.69 7.34 -8.00
C TRP A 86 1.38 5.84 -7.93
N ILE A 87 0.21 5.41 -8.42
CA ILE A 87 -0.18 3.99 -8.39
C ILE A 87 0.80 3.14 -9.18
N GLU A 88 1.16 3.54 -10.39
CA GLU A 88 2.13 2.81 -11.21
C GLU A 88 3.52 2.79 -10.56
N GLY A 89 4.01 3.93 -10.07
CA GLY A 89 5.29 4.01 -9.38
C GLY A 89 5.35 3.15 -8.11
N LYS A 90 4.29 3.17 -7.29
CA LYS A 90 4.21 2.36 -6.06
C LYS A 90 4.12 0.86 -6.41
N LYS A 91 3.34 0.49 -7.45
CA LYS A 91 3.26 -0.90 -7.97
C LYS A 91 4.62 -1.43 -8.39
N ASN A 92 5.40 -0.61 -9.11
CA ASN A 92 6.74 -0.99 -9.57
C ASN A 92 7.71 -1.26 -8.41
N VAL A 93 7.58 -0.51 -7.31
CA VAL A 93 8.37 -0.78 -6.09
C VAL A 93 8.03 -2.16 -5.54
N VAL A 94 6.75 -2.48 -5.34
CA VAL A 94 6.36 -3.80 -4.81
C VAL A 94 6.79 -4.93 -5.76
N LYS A 95 6.60 -4.74 -7.07
CA LYS A 95 6.99 -5.73 -8.09
C LYS A 95 8.50 -6.00 -8.12
N ARG A 96 9.33 -4.99 -7.88
CA ARG A 96 10.80 -5.10 -7.92
C ARG A 96 11.37 -5.66 -6.62
N PHE A 97 10.80 -5.26 -5.48
CA PHE A 97 11.41 -5.51 -4.17
C PHE A 97 10.66 -6.56 -3.34
N ASN A 98 9.48 -7.01 -3.76
CA ASN A 98 8.62 -7.95 -3.03
C ASN A 98 8.19 -7.46 -1.62
N HIS A 99 8.35 -6.16 -1.35
CA HIS A 99 8.01 -5.49 -0.11
C HIS A 99 7.07 -4.32 -0.37
N SER A 100 6.37 -3.85 0.66
CA SER A 100 5.52 -2.65 0.53
C SER A 100 6.35 -1.45 0.12
N SER A 101 5.71 -0.53 -0.61
CA SER A 101 6.39 0.72 -1.00
C SER A 101 6.79 1.56 0.21
N PHE A 102 6.07 1.42 1.34
CA PHE A 102 6.43 2.06 2.61
C PHE A 102 7.70 1.46 3.20
N PHE A 103 7.79 0.12 3.28
CA PHE A 103 8.99 -0.56 3.78
C PHE A 103 10.23 -0.14 3.00
N VAL A 104 10.18 -0.19 1.66
CA VAL A 104 11.32 0.18 0.81
C VAL A 104 11.74 1.62 1.05
N GLY A 105 10.78 2.55 1.09
CA GLY A 105 11.06 3.96 1.36
C GLY A 105 11.68 4.19 2.74
N ARG A 106 11.09 3.62 3.79
CA ARG A 106 11.61 3.74 5.15
C ARG A 106 12.97 3.05 5.32
N ASN A 107 13.21 1.93 4.63
CA ASN A 107 14.51 1.26 4.65
C ASN A 107 15.61 2.14 4.05
N LEU A 108 15.33 2.84 2.93
CA LEU A 108 16.27 3.81 2.36
C LEU A 108 16.54 4.98 3.32
N VAL A 109 15.51 5.55 3.93
CA VAL A 109 15.65 6.62 4.94
C VAL A 109 16.47 6.14 6.15
N SER A 110 16.26 4.90 6.60
CA SER A 110 17.01 4.29 7.71
C SER A 110 18.51 4.19 7.42
N ALA A 111 18.87 4.05 6.14
CA ALA A 111 20.23 4.04 5.63
C ALA A 111 20.79 5.45 5.33
N GLY A 112 20.07 6.51 5.70
CA GLY A 112 20.46 7.90 5.47
C GLY A 112 20.35 8.33 4.01
N LYS A 113 19.57 7.62 3.19
CA LYS A 113 19.36 7.93 1.78
C LYS A 113 18.04 8.67 1.58
N VAL A 114 18.01 9.55 0.58
CA VAL A 114 16.76 10.12 0.04
C VAL A 114 16.20 9.09 -0.95
N PRO A 115 14.96 8.60 -0.78
CA PRO A 115 14.41 7.55 -1.64
C PRO A 115 14.44 7.89 -3.13
N GLU A 116 14.13 9.13 -3.49
CA GLU A 116 14.00 9.63 -4.85
C GLU A 116 15.35 9.71 -5.58
N ASP A 117 16.47 9.85 -4.85
CA ASP A 117 17.83 9.81 -5.43
C ASP A 117 18.23 8.39 -5.85
N VAL A 118 17.62 7.37 -5.23
CA VAL A 118 17.92 5.95 -5.47
C VAL A 118 16.90 5.31 -6.41
N LEU A 119 15.65 5.73 -6.29
CA LEU A 119 14.49 5.22 -7.00
C LEU A 119 13.77 6.41 -7.65
N PRO A 120 14.14 6.76 -8.90
CA PRO A 120 13.62 7.95 -9.55
C PRO A 120 12.10 7.89 -9.76
N PHE A 121 11.42 8.93 -9.31
CA PHE A 121 10.01 9.18 -9.62
C PHE A 121 9.89 9.66 -11.09
N PRO A 122 8.85 9.26 -11.85
CA PRO A 122 7.69 8.47 -11.43
C PRO A 122 7.81 6.95 -11.60
N GLU A 123 8.93 6.45 -12.13
CA GLU A 123 9.09 5.02 -12.42
C GLU A 123 8.98 4.17 -11.15
N PHE A 124 9.55 4.66 -10.05
CA PHE A 124 9.44 4.06 -8.73
C PHE A 124 9.00 5.11 -7.72
N ALA A 125 7.94 4.83 -6.97
CA ALA A 125 7.46 5.69 -5.89
C ALA A 125 7.53 4.93 -4.57
N ALA A 126 8.66 5.05 -3.86
CA ALA A 126 8.90 4.40 -2.56
C ALA A 126 8.22 5.17 -1.40
N HIS A 127 6.94 5.48 -1.58
CA HIS A 127 6.06 6.09 -0.59
C HIS A 127 4.96 5.11 -0.24
N GLY A 128 4.55 5.07 1.02
CA GLY A 128 3.53 4.14 1.50
C GLY A 128 2.21 4.21 0.75
N GLY A 129 1.48 3.09 0.77
CA GLY A 129 0.26 2.90 0.00
C GLY A 129 0.34 1.86 -1.11
N ALA A 130 1.38 1.03 -1.21
CA ALA A 130 1.30 -0.22 -1.95
C ALA A 130 1.78 -1.38 -1.08
N PHE A 131 0.96 -2.42 -1.00
CA PHE A 131 1.16 -3.57 -0.13
C PHE A 131 1.15 -4.87 -0.95
N PRO A 132 2.13 -5.77 -0.77
CA PRO A 132 2.22 -7.01 -1.55
C PRO A 132 1.11 -8.00 -1.20
N VAL A 133 0.51 -8.61 -2.22
CA VAL A 133 -0.43 -9.74 -2.04
C VAL A 133 0.38 -11.04 -1.96
N TRP A 134 0.67 -11.46 -0.74
CA TRP A 134 1.34 -12.74 -0.46
C TRP A 134 0.34 -13.86 -0.19
N ILE A 135 0.58 -15.03 -0.77
CA ILE A 135 -0.13 -16.27 -0.43
C ILE A 135 0.69 -17.01 0.65
N LYS A 136 0.01 -17.52 1.69
CA LYS A 136 0.59 -18.39 2.71
C LYS A 136 1.26 -19.58 2.00
N ASP A 137 2.44 -19.95 2.46
CA ASP A 137 3.23 -21.07 1.91
C ASP A 137 3.68 -20.94 0.44
N ALA A 138 3.54 -19.74 -0.16
CA ALA A 138 4.13 -19.41 -1.46
C ALA A 138 5.32 -18.43 -1.25
N PRO A 139 6.54 -18.93 -0.95
CA PRO A 139 7.63 -18.09 -0.48
C PRO A 139 8.39 -17.32 -1.57
N ILE A 140 8.16 -17.64 -2.85
CA ILE A 140 8.98 -17.13 -3.96
C ILE A 140 8.77 -15.63 -4.18
N ALA A 141 7.50 -15.20 -4.30
CA ALA A 141 7.12 -13.83 -4.63
C ALA A 141 5.64 -13.58 -4.33
N PRO A 142 5.22 -12.32 -4.10
CA PRO A 142 3.82 -11.96 -4.08
C PRO A 142 3.21 -12.07 -5.49
N ILE A 143 1.90 -12.22 -5.57
CA ILE A 143 1.18 -12.43 -6.85
C ILE A 143 0.62 -11.12 -7.43
N GLY A 144 0.62 -10.05 -6.64
CA GLY A 144 0.01 -8.78 -6.98
C GLY A 144 0.19 -7.74 -5.88
N THR A 145 -0.60 -6.68 -5.96
CA THR A 145 -0.52 -5.53 -5.05
C THR A 145 -1.90 -5.00 -4.71
N ILE A 146 -2.03 -4.47 -3.50
CA ILE A 146 -3.12 -3.61 -3.05
C ILE A 146 -2.54 -2.20 -2.93
N ILE A 147 -3.17 -1.20 -3.53
CA ILE A 147 -2.66 0.16 -3.57
C ILE A 147 -3.73 1.14 -3.12
N VAL A 148 -3.32 2.09 -2.29
CA VAL A 148 -4.06 3.30 -1.93
C VAL A 148 -3.19 4.52 -2.28
N SER A 149 -3.80 5.52 -2.89
CA SER A 149 -3.16 6.79 -3.22
C SER A 149 -4.11 7.95 -2.93
N GLY A 150 -3.70 8.87 -2.06
CA GLY A 150 -4.40 10.15 -1.86
C GLY A 150 -4.28 10.73 -0.45
N LEU A 151 -3.77 9.96 0.51
CA LEU A 151 -3.49 10.42 1.87
C LEU A 151 -2.00 10.74 2.07
N GLN A 152 -1.60 11.06 3.30
CA GLN A 152 -0.19 10.99 3.67
C GLN A 152 0.31 9.54 3.54
N GLN A 153 1.59 9.36 3.25
CA GLN A 153 2.12 8.03 2.87
C GLN A 153 1.98 6.96 3.97
N ASP A 154 2.04 7.35 5.24
CA ASP A 154 1.79 6.48 6.39
C ASP A 154 0.29 6.15 6.51
N GLU A 155 -0.60 7.12 6.29
CA GLU A 155 -2.05 6.91 6.27
C GLU A 155 -2.46 5.96 5.12
N ASP A 156 -1.90 6.17 3.92
CA ASP A 156 -2.10 5.33 2.73
C ASP A 156 -1.68 3.87 3.02
N HIS A 157 -0.56 3.65 3.73
CA HIS A 157 -0.12 2.31 4.14
C HIS A 157 -1.00 1.74 5.24
N GLN A 158 -1.27 2.53 6.28
CA GLN A 158 -1.97 2.09 7.47
C GLN A 158 -3.41 1.67 7.17
N ILE A 159 -4.14 2.37 6.30
CA ILE A 159 -5.51 1.98 5.96
C ILE A 159 -5.53 0.59 5.28
N ILE A 160 -4.51 0.23 4.50
CA ILE A 160 -4.39 -1.11 3.92
C ILE A 160 -4.15 -2.14 5.03
N VAL A 161 -3.19 -1.87 5.93
CA VAL A 161 -2.87 -2.74 7.07
C VAL A 161 -4.11 -2.98 7.94
N ASP A 162 -4.80 -1.92 8.34
CA ASP A 162 -5.99 -1.98 9.19
C ASP A 162 -7.12 -2.75 8.51
N SER A 163 -7.29 -2.60 7.18
CA SER A 163 -8.26 -3.39 6.41
C SER A 163 -7.89 -4.87 6.36
N LEU A 164 -6.61 -5.19 6.15
CA LEU A 164 -6.16 -6.58 6.11
C LEU A 164 -6.25 -7.27 7.47
N GLU A 165 -5.94 -6.56 8.56
CA GLU A 165 -6.08 -7.09 9.92
C GLU A 165 -7.54 -7.45 10.27
N GLU A 166 -8.50 -6.68 9.74
CA GLU A 166 -9.92 -6.93 9.95
C GLU A 166 -10.43 -8.12 9.13
N ILE A 167 -10.06 -8.21 7.85
CA ILE A 167 -10.66 -9.19 6.95
C ILE A 167 -9.95 -10.54 6.96
N LEU A 168 -8.62 -10.60 7.11
CA LEU A 168 -7.86 -11.84 6.93
C LEU A 168 -8.29 -12.97 7.90
N PRO A 169 -8.67 -12.69 9.16
CA PRO A 169 -9.23 -13.71 10.05
C PRO A 169 -10.58 -14.30 9.57
N ASN A 170 -11.28 -13.61 8.66
CA ASN A 170 -12.63 -13.89 8.20
C ASN A 170 -12.70 -14.35 6.71
N LEU A 171 -11.54 -14.63 6.09
CA LEU A 171 -11.41 -15.01 4.66
C LEU A 171 -11.22 -16.51 4.43
#